data_AF-A0A836P504-F1
#
_entry.id   AF-A0A836P504-F1
#
_cell.length_a   1.000
_cell.length_b   1.000
_cell.length_c   1.000
_cell.angle_alpha   90.00
_cell.angle_beta   90.00
_cell.angle_gamma   90.00
#
_symmetry.space_group_name_H-M   'P 1'
#
loop_
_entity.id
_entity.type
_entity.pdbx_description
1 polymer ?
#
loop_
_entity_poly.entity_id
_entity_poly.type
_entity_poly.pdbx_seq_one_letter_code
_entity_poly.pdbx_strand_id
1 'polypeptide(L)'
;MVLAALCTTSAAVAATSCPTLYANGTPPAVSSSTTRTTEVCHTEYVLLASGVTKDPVYSAEHLTDQQVAGAEATGRVGSFHDETGLPAADRSKSSDYTNTGYDRGHMTPAGDASTESSEKETFSMANVVPQDHKLNTGEWAHIEQQVRQLAKQHGVNSNFKL
;
A
#
# COMPACT_ATOMS: atom_id res chain seq x y z
N MET A 1 -23.15 -39.62 -27.68
CA MET A 1 -23.30 -38.62 -26.60
C MET A 1 -21.91 -38.22 -26.17
N VAL A 2 -21.38 -37.12 -26.68
CA VAL A 2 -20.00 -36.67 -26.39
C VAL A 2 -20.08 -35.80 -25.14
N LEU A 3 -19.47 -36.28 -24.04
CA LEU A 3 -19.39 -35.55 -22.78
C LEU A 3 -18.33 -34.44 -22.94
N ALA A 4 -18.75 -33.20 -23.08
CA ALA A 4 -17.85 -32.05 -23.04
C ALA A 4 -17.44 -31.78 -21.59
N ALA A 5 -16.20 -32.09 -21.24
CA ALA A 5 -15.63 -31.70 -19.95
C ALA A 5 -15.37 -30.19 -19.96
N LEU A 6 -16.18 -29.43 -19.22
CA LEU A 6 -15.88 -28.03 -18.94
C LEU A 6 -14.64 -27.96 -18.05
N CYS A 7 -13.52 -27.57 -18.64
CA CYS A 7 -12.30 -27.27 -17.91
C CYS A 7 -12.50 -25.92 -17.20
N THR A 8 -12.88 -25.94 -15.93
CA THR A 8 -12.90 -24.75 -15.10
C THR A 8 -11.46 -24.36 -14.81
N THR A 9 -10.95 -23.35 -15.52
CA THR A 9 -9.67 -22.73 -15.20
C THR A 9 -9.83 -21.98 -13.88
N SER A 10 -9.50 -22.63 -12.76
CA SER A 10 -9.29 -21.92 -11.51
C SER A 10 -8.14 -20.93 -11.72
N ALA A 11 -8.44 -19.64 -11.71
CA ALA A 11 -7.40 -18.62 -11.63
C ALA A 11 -6.57 -18.94 -10.39
N ALA A 12 -5.29 -19.30 -10.59
CA ALA A 12 -4.38 -19.50 -9.48
C ALA A 12 -4.31 -18.18 -8.72
N VAL A 13 -4.80 -18.16 -7.48
CA VAL A 13 -4.62 -17.03 -6.58
C VAL A 13 -3.12 -16.81 -6.46
N ALA A 14 -2.63 -15.63 -6.82
CA ALA A 14 -1.22 -15.31 -6.65
C ALA A 14 -0.89 -15.50 -5.16
N ALA A 15 0.00 -16.44 -4.86
CA ALA A 15 0.41 -16.72 -3.49
C ALA A 15 1.12 -15.48 -2.94
N THR A 16 0.53 -14.83 -1.93
CA THR A 16 1.12 -13.68 -1.24
C THR A 16 1.96 -14.12 -0.05
N SER A 17 3.02 -13.38 0.24
CA SER A 17 3.83 -13.57 1.45
C SER A 17 3.27 -12.87 2.69
N CYS A 18 2.25 -12.02 2.54
CA CYS A 18 1.62 -11.27 3.62
C CYS A 18 0.07 -11.33 3.57
N PRO A 19 -0.52 -12.53 3.70
CA PRO A 19 -1.96 -12.74 3.57
C PRO A 19 -2.80 -12.01 4.64
N THR A 20 -2.22 -11.65 5.78
CA THR A 20 -2.93 -10.94 6.85
C THR A 20 -3.32 -9.51 6.45
N LEU A 21 -2.58 -8.92 5.51
CA LEU A 21 -2.75 -7.54 5.05
C LEU A 21 -3.80 -7.40 3.95
N TYR A 22 -4.19 -8.51 3.31
CA TYR A 22 -5.22 -8.51 2.27
C TYR A 22 -6.60 -8.90 2.79
N ALA A 23 -7.63 -8.39 2.13
CA ALA A 23 -9.00 -8.88 2.23
C ALA A 23 -9.05 -10.38 1.94
N ASN A 24 -9.47 -11.18 2.92
CA ASN A 24 -9.52 -12.65 2.84
C ASN A 24 -8.20 -13.32 2.39
N GLY A 25 -7.04 -12.68 2.63
CA GLY A 25 -5.74 -13.20 2.21
C GLY A 25 -5.53 -13.27 0.70
N THR A 26 -6.31 -12.52 -0.08
CA THR A 26 -6.29 -12.56 -1.54
C THR A 26 -5.87 -11.20 -2.10
N PRO A 27 -4.74 -11.11 -2.83
CA PRO A 27 -4.36 -9.90 -3.54
C PRO A 27 -5.42 -9.48 -4.56
N PRO A 28 -5.59 -8.16 -4.81
CA PRO A 28 -6.54 -7.68 -5.82
C PRO A 28 -6.13 -8.15 -7.22
N ALA A 29 -7.12 -8.41 -8.07
CA ALA A 29 -6.87 -8.76 -9.47
C ALA A 29 -6.38 -7.52 -10.24
N VAL A 30 -5.19 -7.61 -10.83
CA VAL A 30 -4.60 -6.55 -11.65
C VAL A 30 -4.88 -6.85 -13.12
N SER A 31 -5.55 -5.92 -13.81
CA SER A 31 -5.92 -6.05 -15.23
C SER A 31 -4.83 -5.57 -16.20
N SER A 32 -3.81 -4.88 -15.70
CA SER A 32 -2.65 -4.40 -16.46
C SER A 32 -1.51 -5.44 -16.49
N SER A 33 -0.51 -5.19 -17.34
CA SER A 33 0.68 -6.02 -17.43
C SER A 33 1.39 -6.11 -16.07
N THR A 34 1.54 -7.33 -15.54
CA THR A 34 2.33 -7.64 -14.34
C THR A 34 3.83 -7.84 -14.67
N THR A 35 4.29 -7.30 -15.79
CA THR A 35 5.70 -7.40 -16.17
C THR A 35 6.53 -6.54 -15.22
N ARG A 36 7.59 -7.13 -14.63
CA ARG A 36 8.47 -6.47 -13.66
C ARG A 36 7.73 -5.90 -12.46
N THR A 37 6.72 -6.62 -11.95
CA THR A 37 6.12 -6.29 -10.66
C THR A 37 6.74 -7.09 -9.53
N THR A 38 6.79 -6.53 -8.32
CA THR A 38 7.31 -7.20 -7.12
C THR A 38 6.40 -6.89 -5.94
N GLU A 39 5.91 -7.93 -5.23
CA GLU A 39 5.21 -7.75 -3.96
C GLU A 39 6.24 -7.38 -2.89
N VAL A 40 5.97 -6.30 -2.15
CA VAL A 40 6.77 -5.86 -1.01
C VAL A 40 5.88 -5.85 0.22
N CYS A 41 6.16 -6.75 1.15
CA CYS A 41 5.46 -6.86 2.42
C CYS A 41 6.18 -6.04 3.48
N HIS A 42 5.49 -5.03 4.02
CA HIS A 42 5.90 -4.30 5.21
C HIS A 42 5.15 -4.85 6.43
N THR A 43 5.43 -4.29 7.61
CA THR A 43 4.84 -4.75 8.87
C THR A 43 3.33 -4.57 8.89
N GLU A 44 2.83 -3.44 8.37
CA GLU A 44 1.42 -3.04 8.49
C GLU A 44 0.71 -2.80 7.16
N TYR A 45 1.44 -2.89 6.06
CA TYR A 45 0.90 -2.71 4.72
C TYR A 45 1.69 -3.51 3.68
N VAL A 46 1.10 -3.73 2.53
CA VAL A 46 1.71 -4.41 1.39
C VAL A 46 1.51 -3.57 0.15
N LEU A 47 2.44 -3.65 -0.78
CA LEU A 47 2.29 -3.06 -2.10
C LEU A 47 2.75 -4.01 -3.20
N LEU A 48 2.22 -3.80 -4.40
CA LEU A 48 2.77 -4.39 -5.62
C LEU A 48 3.50 -3.30 -6.39
N ALA A 49 4.82 -3.27 -6.30
CA ALA A 49 5.64 -2.28 -6.99
C ALA A 49 5.74 -2.60 -8.48
N SER A 50 5.69 -1.57 -9.33
CA SER A 50 5.98 -1.67 -10.77
C SER A 50 7.39 -1.19 -11.06
N GLY A 51 8.25 -2.06 -11.57
CA GLY A 51 9.60 -1.68 -12.04
C GLY A 51 9.61 -0.91 -13.37
N VAL A 52 8.44 -0.76 -14.01
CA VAL A 52 8.28 0.02 -15.25
C VAL A 52 8.02 1.50 -14.93
N THR A 53 7.05 1.75 -14.05
CA THR A 53 6.63 3.11 -13.64
C THR A 53 7.33 3.58 -12.36
N LYS A 54 7.96 2.65 -11.62
CA LYS A 54 8.70 2.89 -10.36
C LYS A 54 7.83 3.42 -9.21
N ASP A 55 6.55 3.10 -9.29
CA ASP A 55 5.50 3.44 -8.35
C ASP A 55 4.69 2.16 -8.00
N PRO A 56 3.86 2.17 -6.94
CA PRO A 56 3.00 1.04 -6.63
C PRO A 56 1.83 0.94 -7.62
N VAL A 57 1.58 -0.28 -8.12
CA VAL A 57 0.35 -0.62 -8.85
C VAL A 57 -0.86 -0.52 -7.91
N TYR A 58 -0.68 -0.98 -6.68
CA TYR A 58 -1.61 -0.80 -5.56
C TYR A 58 -0.82 -0.84 -4.25
N SER A 59 -1.45 -0.35 -3.19
CA SER A 59 -1.10 -0.66 -1.81
C SER A 59 -2.35 -1.11 -1.05
N ALA A 60 -2.17 -1.99 -0.07
CA ALA A 60 -3.25 -2.56 0.73
C ALA A 60 -2.81 -2.67 2.19
N GLU A 61 -3.76 -2.46 3.10
CA GLU A 61 -3.55 -2.55 4.54
C GLU A 61 -4.81 -3.06 5.24
N HIS A 62 -4.62 -3.64 6.42
CA HIS A 62 -5.73 -3.99 7.30
C HIS A 62 -5.73 -3.04 8.50
N LEU A 63 -6.26 -1.84 8.30
CA LEU A 63 -6.26 -0.79 9.32
C LEU A 63 -7.21 -1.13 10.48
N THR A 64 -6.66 -1.14 11.68
CA THR A 64 -7.38 -1.39 12.94
C THR A 64 -7.44 -0.14 13.82
N ASP A 65 -8.40 -0.09 14.75
CA ASP A 65 -8.49 0.96 15.77
C ASP A 65 -7.22 1.04 16.64
N GLN A 66 -6.63 -0.11 16.98
CA GLN A 66 -5.37 -0.19 17.71
C GLN A 66 -4.22 0.46 16.92
N GLN A 67 -4.16 0.24 15.60
CA GLN A 67 -3.11 0.85 14.78
C GLN A 67 -3.26 2.36 14.73
N VAL A 68 -4.48 2.87 14.55
CA VAL A 68 -4.74 4.31 14.57
C VAL A 68 -4.37 4.92 15.93
N ALA A 69 -4.70 4.26 17.04
CA ALA A 69 -4.30 4.72 18.36
C ALA A 69 -2.77 4.72 18.55
N GLY A 70 -2.07 3.72 18.00
CA GLY A 70 -0.61 3.66 18.01
C GLY A 70 0.04 4.76 17.17
N ALA A 71 -0.53 5.06 16.00
CA ALA A 71 -0.05 6.11 15.12
C ALA A 71 -0.16 7.50 15.77
N GLU A 72 -1.28 7.77 16.45
CA GLU A 72 -1.49 9.01 17.22
C GLU A 72 -0.48 9.17 18.36
N ALA A 73 -0.02 8.07 18.96
CA ALA A 73 0.98 8.08 20.02
C ALA A 73 2.42 8.21 19.49
N THR A 74 2.71 7.65 18.32
CA THR A 74 4.06 7.63 17.70
C THR A 74 4.43 9.00 17.12
N GLY A 75 3.50 9.63 16.40
CA GLY A 75 3.79 10.85 15.63
C GLY A 75 4.66 10.60 14.40
N ARG A 76 5.17 11.67 13.77
CA ARG A 76 5.92 11.60 12.51
C ARG A 76 7.43 11.69 12.73
N VAL A 77 8.16 10.63 12.41
CA VAL A 77 9.62 10.52 12.61
C VAL A 77 10.36 10.01 11.37
N GLY A 78 9.64 9.56 10.35
CA GLY A 78 10.18 8.93 9.16
C GLY A 78 10.81 9.90 8.16
N SER A 79 11.61 9.32 7.26
CA SER A 79 12.24 10.05 6.15
C SER A 79 12.27 9.17 4.90
N PHE A 80 12.03 9.79 3.74
CA PHE A 80 11.96 9.10 2.46
C PHE A 80 13.26 8.37 2.13
N HIS A 81 13.14 7.11 1.74
CA HIS A 81 14.30 6.25 1.46
C HIS A 81 14.00 5.24 0.33
N ASP A 82 15.05 4.78 -0.34
CA ASP A 82 14.94 3.81 -1.43
C ASP A 82 14.45 2.43 -0.91
N GLU A 83 13.57 1.77 -1.65
CA GLU A 83 13.13 0.40 -1.31
C GLU A 83 14.19 -0.63 -1.67
N THR A 84 14.93 -1.12 -0.68
CA THR A 84 16.04 -2.05 -0.92
C THR A 84 15.61 -3.46 -1.33
N GLY A 85 14.34 -3.83 -1.11
CA GLY A 85 13.74 -5.07 -1.57
C GLY A 85 13.53 -5.16 -3.10
N LEU A 86 13.56 -4.03 -3.81
CA LEU A 86 13.42 -3.99 -5.27
C LEU A 86 14.77 -4.05 -5.99
N PRO A 87 14.86 -4.52 -7.24
CA PRO A 87 16.04 -4.32 -8.07
C PRO A 87 16.37 -2.83 -8.22
N ALA A 88 17.66 -2.45 -8.21
CA ALA A 88 18.06 -1.04 -8.28
C ALA A 88 17.53 -0.29 -9.53
N ALA A 89 17.33 -1.00 -10.64
CA ALA A 89 16.77 -0.45 -11.87
C ALA A 89 15.27 -0.11 -11.75
N ASP A 90 14.58 -0.69 -10.77
CA ASP A 90 13.12 -0.69 -10.59
C ASP A 90 12.70 0.30 -9.50
N ARG A 91 13.66 0.86 -8.74
CA ARG A 91 13.42 1.83 -7.66
C ARG A 91 13.24 3.24 -8.22
N SER A 92 12.30 3.97 -7.62
CA SER A 92 12.30 5.44 -7.60
C SER A 92 13.14 5.94 -6.43
N LYS A 93 13.62 7.18 -6.54
CA LYS A 93 14.41 7.86 -5.52
C LYS A 93 13.71 9.13 -5.08
N SER A 94 13.95 9.54 -3.84
CA SER A 94 13.46 10.82 -3.35
C SER A 94 13.90 12.01 -4.22
N SER A 95 15.09 11.94 -4.82
CA SER A 95 15.61 12.95 -5.76
C SER A 95 14.80 13.08 -7.05
N ASP A 96 14.09 12.03 -7.48
CA ASP A 96 13.30 12.04 -8.71
C ASP A 96 12.09 12.99 -8.62
N TYR A 97 11.70 13.35 -7.39
CA TYR A 97 10.59 14.25 -7.08
C TYR A 97 11.05 15.69 -6.84
N THR A 98 12.35 15.94 -6.77
CA THR A 98 12.88 17.28 -6.50
C THR A 98 12.67 18.19 -7.71
N ASN A 99 12.10 19.39 -7.48
CA ASN A 99 11.80 20.40 -8.50
C ASN A 99 10.80 19.97 -9.59
N THR A 100 10.00 18.92 -9.36
CA THR A 100 8.95 18.50 -10.31
C THR A 100 7.64 19.27 -10.14
N GLY A 101 7.43 19.86 -8.95
CA GLY A 101 6.16 20.45 -8.54
C GLY A 101 5.16 19.46 -7.94
N TYR A 102 5.52 18.16 -7.90
CA TYR A 102 4.71 17.11 -7.27
C TYR A 102 5.20 16.79 -5.86
N ASP A 103 4.26 16.48 -4.99
CA ASP A 103 4.54 15.93 -3.68
C ASP A 103 4.92 14.44 -3.78
N ARG A 104 5.64 13.97 -2.76
CA ARG A 104 5.84 12.55 -2.49
C ARG A 104 4.60 12.04 -1.74
N GLY A 105 3.54 11.75 -2.48
CA GLY A 105 2.26 11.31 -1.94
C GLY A 105 2.30 9.84 -1.51
N HIS A 106 1.95 9.56 -0.27
CA HIS A 106 1.91 8.19 0.25
C HIS A 106 0.67 7.46 -0.28
N MET A 107 0.80 6.17 -0.57
CA MET A 107 -0.35 5.30 -0.83
C MET A 107 -0.90 4.70 0.47
N THR A 108 -0.03 4.11 1.30
CA THR A 108 -0.34 3.84 2.72
C THR A 108 0.17 5.01 3.57
N PRO A 109 -0.71 5.76 4.26
CA PRO A 109 -0.35 6.96 5.00
C PRO A 109 0.53 6.65 6.22
N ALA A 110 1.52 7.50 6.48
CA ALA A 110 2.30 7.43 7.72
C ALA A 110 1.43 7.55 9.00
N GLY A 111 0.28 8.24 8.90
CA GLY A 111 -0.68 8.39 9.99
C GLY A 111 -1.48 7.14 10.34
N ASP A 112 -1.28 6.04 9.62
CA ASP A 112 -1.93 4.75 9.85
C ASP A 112 -0.99 3.72 10.52
N ALA A 113 0.31 4.05 10.59
CA ALA A 113 1.34 3.17 11.12
C ALA A 113 1.50 3.28 12.65
N SER A 114 1.37 2.15 13.34
CA SER A 114 1.19 2.10 14.80
C SER A 114 2.46 2.23 15.62
N THR A 115 3.63 2.07 15.00
CA THR A 115 4.95 2.11 15.65
C THR A 115 5.92 2.97 14.85
N GLU A 116 6.99 3.45 15.48
CA GLU A 116 8.05 4.16 14.73
C GLU A 116 8.66 3.33 13.60
N SER A 117 8.72 1.99 13.76
CA SER A 117 9.30 1.12 12.74
C SER A 117 8.40 1.03 11.51
N SER A 118 7.10 0.76 11.74
CA SER A 118 6.13 0.71 10.66
C SER A 118 5.88 2.08 10.04
N GLU A 119 5.96 3.16 10.82
CA GLU A 119 5.88 4.54 10.28
C GLU A 119 7.04 4.79 9.33
N LYS A 120 8.28 4.44 9.72
CA LYS A 120 9.44 4.56 8.81
C LYS A 120 9.24 3.74 7.55
N GLU A 121 8.68 2.54 7.62
CA GLU A 121 8.39 1.72 6.43
C GLU A 121 7.47 2.43 5.43
N THR A 122 6.50 3.25 5.87
CA THR A 122 5.63 4.01 4.96
C THR A 122 6.38 5.03 4.10
N PHE A 123 7.57 5.46 4.52
CA PHE A 123 8.43 6.39 3.76
C PHE A 123 9.28 5.69 2.69
N SER A 124 9.10 4.40 2.47
CA SER A 124 9.69 3.71 1.33
C SER A 124 9.23 4.38 0.04
N MET A 125 10.15 4.71 -0.87
CA MET A 125 9.80 5.31 -2.17
C MET A 125 8.93 4.38 -3.04
N ALA A 126 8.86 3.08 -2.74
CA ALA A 126 7.93 2.16 -3.39
C ALA A 126 6.46 2.38 -2.97
N ASN A 127 6.21 3.08 -1.85
CA ASN A 127 4.88 3.49 -1.37
C ASN A 127 4.49 4.91 -1.82
N VAL A 128 5.25 5.51 -2.74
CA VAL A 128 5.09 6.91 -3.12
C VAL A 128 4.69 7.05 -4.59
N VAL A 129 3.70 7.90 -4.85
CA VAL A 129 3.32 8.36 -6.20
C VAL A 129 3.46 9.88 -6.31
N PRO A 130 3.71 10.44 -7.52
CA PRO A 130 3.66 11.88 -7.71
C PRO A 130 2.21 12.37 -7.56
N GLN A 131 1.95 13.13 -6.50
CA GLN A 131 0.63 13.73 -6.25
C GLN A 131 0.68 15.24 -6.40
N ASP A 132 -0.37 15.82 -7.00
CA ASP A 132 -0.57 17.27 -6.98
C ASP A 132 -0.69 17.74 -5.52
N HIS A 133 -0.07 18.88 -5.19
CA HIS A 133 -0.02 19.36 -3.82
C HIS A 133 -1.40 19.60 -3.20
N LYS A 134 -2.36 20.10 -3.99
CA LYS A 134 -3.73 20.36 -3.49
C LYS A 134 -4.44 19.06 -3.21
N LEU A 135 -4.25 18.05 -4.05
CA LEU A 135 -4.80 16.71 -3.83
C LEU A 135 -4.21 16.08 -2.56
N ASN A 136 -2.88 16.03 -2.46
CA ASN A 136 -2.17 15.37 -1.36
C ASN A 136 -2.52 15.99 0.01
N THR A 137 -2.53 17.31 0.10
CA THR A 137 -2.81 18.03 1.37
C THR A 137 -4.30 18.30 1.62
N GLY A 138 -5.14 18.12 0.61
CA GLY A 138 -6.58 18.39 0.64
C GLY A 138 -7.40 17.10 0.64
N GLU A 139 -7.98 16.75 -0.51
CA GLU A 139 -8.97 15.68 -0.61
C GLU A 139 -8.40 14.31 -0.23
N TRP A 140 -7.14 14.03 -0.58
CA TRP A 140 -6.50 12.77 -0.22
C TRP A 140 -6.34 12.64 1.30
N ALA A 141 -5.75 13.64 1.96
CA ALA A 141 -5.62 13.69 3.42
C ALA A 141 -6.99 13.60 4.13
N HIS A 142 -8.05 14.17 3.55
CA HIS A 142 -9.40 14.05 4.10
C HIS A 142 -9.94 12.61 4.03
N ILE A 143 -9.75 11.92 2.91
CA ILE A 143 -10.14 10.51 2.76
C ILE A 143 -9.37 9.64 3.77
N GLU A 144 -8.06 9.83 3.90
CA GLU A 144 -7.25 9.13 4.90
C GLU A 144 -7.81 9.34 6.32
N GLN A 145 -8.19 10.58 6.66
CA GLN A 145 -8.79 10.88 7.96
C GLN A 145 -10.14 10.19 8.17
N GLN A 146 -10.99 10.14 7.14
CA GLN A 146 -12.29 9.46 7.21
C GLN A 146 -12.12 7.95 7.37
N VAL A 147 -11.17 7.33 6.66
CA VAL A 147 -10.84 5.91 6.81
C VAL A 147 -10.38 5.59 8.25
N ARG A 148 -9.50 6.42 8.83
CA ARG A 148 -9.12 6.30 10.25
C ARG A 148 -10.31 6.40 11.20
N GLN A 149 -11.26 7.31 10.93
CA GLN A 149 -12.48 7.43 11.75
C GLN A 149 -13.36 6.18 11.65
N LEU A 150 -13.52 5.61 10.45
CA LEU A 150 -14.25 4.35 10.25
C LEU A 150 -13.56 3.19 10.97
N ALA A 151 -12.23 3.10 10.90
CA ALA A 151 -11.46 2.10 11.64
C ALA A 151 -11.69 2.21 13.15
N LYS A 152 -11.70 3.42 13.73
CA LYS A 152 -12.04 3.63 15.15
C LYS A 152 -13.48 3.26 15.51
N GLN A 153 -14.44 3.51 14.61
CA GLN A 153 -15.86 3.23 14.86
C GLN A 153 -16.21 1.74 14.73
N HIS A 154 -15.56 1.04 13.80
CA HIS A 154 -15.93 -0.32 13.41
C HIS A 154 -14.88 -1.38 13.78
N GLY A 155 -13.65 -0.98 14.14
CA GLY A 155 -12.53 -1.86 14.48
C GLY A 155 -12.74 -2.74 15.72
N VAL A 156 -13.64 -2.34 16.64
CA VAL A 156 -13.89 -3.11 17.86
C VAL A 156 -14.63 -4.43 17.59
N ASN A 157 -15.21 -4.68 16.39
CA ASN A 157 -15.95 -5.92 16.10
C ASN A 157 -16.13 -6.30 14.61
N SER A 158 -15.38 -5.75 13.65
CA SER A 158 -15.62 -6.09 12.24
C SER A 158 -14.36 -6.23 11.40
N ASN A 159 -14.37 -7.26 10.55
CA ASN A 159 -13.37 -7.58 9.52
C ASN A 159 -13.32 -6.51 8.42
N PHE A 160 -13.11 -5.24 8.77
CA PHE A 160 -13.02 -4.14 7.82
C PHE A 160 -11.62 -4.11 7.22
N LYS A 161 -11.54 -4.46 5.94
CA LYS A 161 -10.31 -4.48 5.14
C LYS A 161 -10.58 -3.67 3.88
N LEU A 162 -9.76 -2.64 3.62
CA LEU A 162 -9.81 -1.84 2.39
C LEU A 162 -8.81 -2.37 1.37
#